data_AF-A0A210PUU0-F1
#
_entry.id   AF-A0A210PUU0-F1
#
_cell.length_a   1.000
_cell.length_b   1.000
_cell.length_c   1.000
_cell.angle_alpha   90.00
_cell.angle_beta   90.00
_cell.angle_gamma   90.00
#
_symmetry.space_group_name_H-M   'P 1'
#
loop_
_entity.id
_entity.type
_entity.pdbx_description
1 polymer ?
#
loop_
_entity_poly.entity_id
_entity_poly.type
_entity_poly.pdbx_seq_one_letter_code
_entity_poly.pdbx_strand_id
1 'polypeptide(L)'
;MVTNSSSNNCMVTNDSTTNCMVTNGSTTNGMVTNGATTNGMVTNGSTTNGVVTNGSTTNGMGTNGSTTDGVVTNGSKTNGMVTNGSTTNGMVTNGSTTNGVVTNGSTTDGMPTIGLATNGRITIGTMAI
;
A
#
# COMPACT_ATOMS: atom_id res chain seq x y z
N MET A 1 -13.48 31.48 0.57
CA MET A 1 -13.71 30.28 -0.27
C MET A 1 -13.24 30.65 -1.67
N VAL A 2 -11.99 30.35 -2.01
CA VAL A 2 -11.47 30.65 -3.35
C VAL A 2 -11.94 29.51 -4.26
N THR A 3 -13.00 29.76 -5.01
CA THR A 3 -13.38 28.92 -6.14
C THR A 3 -12.57 29.38 -7.34
N ASN A 4 -11.69 28.51 -7.82
CA ASN A 4 -10.96 28.63 -9.08
C ASN A 4 -9.82 29.67 -9.06
N SER A 5 -8.61 29.21 -8.73
CA SER A 5 -7.38 29.86 -9.15
C SER A 5 -6.25 28.82 -9.14
N SER A 6 -5.70 28.54 -10.32
CA SER A 6 -4.39 27.93 -10.47
C SER A 6 -3.39 28.85 -9.77
N SER A 7 -3.03 28.51 -8.55
CA SER A 7 -2.06 29.25 -7.75
C SER A 7 -1.19 28.22 -7.08
N ASN A 8 0.12 28.33 -7.28
CA ASN A 8 1.18 27.44 -6.79
C ASN A 8 1.29 27.35 -5.25
N ASN A 9 0.25 27.78 -4.50
CA ASN A 9 0.17 27.71 -3.05
C ASN A 9 -1.30 27.82 -2.56
N CYS A 10 -2.22 27.00 -3.08
CA CYS A 10 -3.65 27.14 -2.76
C CYS A 10 -4.18 25.94 -1.94
N MET A 11 -4.96 26.23 -0.90
CA MET A 11 -5.87 25.26 -0.27
C MET A 11 -7.16 25.25 -1.11
N VAL A 12 -7.29 24.26 -2.00
CA VAL A 12 -8.42 24.19 -2.96
C VAL A 12 -9.38 23.08 -2.55
N THR A 13 -10.68 23.34 -2.66
CA THR A 13 -11.70 22.34 -2.29
C THR A 13 -11.96 21.34 -3.43
N ASN A 14 -11.85 21.76 -4.71
CA ASN A 14 -12.04 20.92 -5.90
C ASN A 14 -11.23 21.45 -7.09
N ASP A 15 -10.02 20.93 -7.36
CA ASP A 15 -9.22 21.31 -8.55
C ASP A 15 -8.10 20.29 -8.87
N SER A 16 -7.54 20.37 -10.08
CA SER A 16 -6.32 19.67 -10.49
C SER A 16 -5.12 20.62 -10.44
N THR A 17 -4.22 20.41 -9.48
CA THR A 17 -3.13 21.37 -9.19
C THR A 17 -1.76 20.70 -9.08
N THR A 18 -0.69 21.46 -9.28
CA THR A 18 0.68 20.90 -9.37
C THR A 18 1.35 20.72 -8.00
N ASN A 19 1.10 21.60 -7.02
CA ASN A 19 1.71 21.59 -5.68
C ASN A 19 0.72 22.14 -4.64
N CYS A 20 -0.29 21.36 -4.22
CA CYS A 20 -1.33 21.88 -3.33
C CYS A 20 -1.80 20.91 -2.25
N MET A 21 -2.43 21.47 -1.23
CA MET A 21 -3.27 20.74 -0.29
C MET A 21 -4.72 20.85 -0.75
N VAL A 22 -5.35 19.72 -1.05
CA VAL A 22 -6.69 19.67 -1.63
C VAL A 22 -7.61 18.78 -0.78
N THR A 23 -8.84 19.22 -0.55
CA THR A 23 -9.82 18.37 0.15
C THR A 23 -10.31 17.26 -0.77
N ASN A 24 -10.76 17.61 -1.98
CA ASN A 24 -11.18 16.65 -2.99
C ASN A 24 -10.55 16.98 -4.34
N GLY A 25 -9.91 16.03 -5.01
CA GLY A 25 -9.37 16.27 -6.35
C GLY A 25 -8.11 15.47 -6.65
N SER A 26 -7.40 15.89 -7.70
CA SER A 26 -6.17 15.22 -8.13
C SER A 26 -5.02 16.21 -8.17
N THR A 27 -3.81 15.80 -7.82
CA THR A 27 -2.64 16.68 -7.96
C THR A 27 -1.47 15.96 -8.59
N THR A 28 -0.57 16.71 -9.23
CA THR A 28 0.71 16.14 -9.64
C THR A 28 1.57 15.90 -8.40
N ASN A 29 1.75 16.93 -7.57
CA ASN A 29 2.35 16.78 -6.25
C ASN A 29 1.48 17.42 -5.18
N GLY A 30 1.42 16.81 -3.99
CA GLY A 30 0.77 17.45 -2.85
C GLY A 30 0.09 16.51 -1.87
N MET A 31 -0.84 17.07 -1.10
CA MET A 31 -1.59 16.35 -0.08
C MET A 31 -3.09 16.40 -0.43
N VAL A 32 -3.75 15.25 -0.49
CA VAL A 32 -5.17 15.18 -0.82
C VAL A 32 -5.93 14.42 0.26
N THR A 33 -7.06 14.95 0.71
CA THR A 33 -7.93 14.19 1.64
C THR A 33 -8.65 13.08 0.91
N ASN A 34 -9.32 13.37 -0.20
CA ASN A 34 -9.99 12.38 -1.04
C ASN A 34 -9.65 12.57 -2.53
N GLY A 35 -8.95 11.61 -3.15
CA GLY A 35 -8.64 11.67 -4.58
C GLY A 35 -7.29 11.05 -4.93
N ALA A 36 -6.51 11.68 -5.80
CA ALA A 36 -5.30 11.05 -6.32
C ALA A 36 -4.10 11.99 -6.44
N THR A 37 -2.88 11.48 -6.22
CA THR A 37 -1.65 12.23 -6.55
C THR A 37 -0.66 11.43 -7.38
N THR A 38 0.11 12.07 -8.26
CA THR A 38 1.29 11.40 -8.82
C THR A 38 2.36 11.21 -7.74
N ASN A 39 2.75 12.27 -7.02
CA ASN A 39 3.67 12.20 -5.89
C ASN A 39 3.09 12.90 -4.65
N GLY A 40 2.82 12.18 -3.56
CA GLY A 40 2.16 12.86 -2.45
C GLY A 40 1.64 12.00 -1.32
N MET A 41 0.78 12.61 -0.51
CA MET A 41 0.08 11.91 0.57
C MET A 41 -1.42 12.00 0.35
N VAL A 42 -2.11 10.87 0.47
CA VAL A 42 -3.56 10.79 0.28
C VAL A 42 -4.21 10.10 1.47
N THR A 43 -5.25 10.72 2.03
CA THR A 43 -6.00 10.04 3.11
C THR A 43 -6.89 8.94 2.54
N ASN A 44 -7.69 9.23 1.52
CA ASN A 44 -8.52 8.25 0.82
C ASN A 44 -8.35 8.35 -0.70
N GLY A 45 -7.87 7.29 -1.34
CA GLY A 45 -7.68 7.24 -2.79
C GLY A 45 -6.33 6.67 -3.21
N SER A 46 -5.66 7.30 -4.17
CA SER A 46 -4.53 6.63 -4.86
C SER A 46 -3.30 7.50 -5.07
N THR A 47 -2.11 6.89 -5.02
CA THR A 47 -0.87 7.55 -5.46
C THR A 47 -0.03 6.71 -6.40
N THR A 48 0.74 7.35 -7.28
CA THR A 48 1.83 6.64 -7.98
C THR A 48 3.02 6.46 -7.03
N ASN A 49 3.55 7.54 -6.46
CA ASN A 49 4.59 7.47 -5.45
C ASN A 49 4.13 8.22 -4.20
N GLY A 50 4.10 7.57 -3.04
CA GLY A 50 3.64 8.29 -1.86
C GLY A 50 3.16 7.46 -0.68
N VAL A 51 2.34 8.12 0.14
CA VAL A 51 1.75 7.55 1.34
C VAL A 51 0.23 7.62 1.24
N VAL A 52 -0.43 6.49 1.47
CA VAL A 52 -1.90 6.39 1.45
C VAL A 52 -2.41 5.84 2.77
N THR A 53 -3.37 6.51 3.40
CA THR A 53 -4.05 5.95 4.58
C THR A 53 -5.04 4.86 4.15
N ASN A 54 -5.90 5.12 3.18
CA ASN A 54 -6.83 4.14 2.64
C ASN A 54 -6.87 4.18 1.10
N GLY A 55 -6.52 3.07 0.45
CA GLY A 55 -6.60 2.92 -0.99
C GLY A 55 -5.34 2.31 -1.60
N SER A 56 -4.87 2.86 -2.73
CA SER A 56 -3.89 2.19 -3.58
C SER A 56 -2.62 3.00 -3.82
N THR A 57 -1.46 2.35 -3.84
CA THR A 57 -0.19 3.01 -4.19
C THR A 57 0.61 2.17 -5.18
N THR A 58 1.29 2.77 -6.15
CA THR A 58 2.26 2.00 -6.95
C THR A 58 3.54 1.79 -6.13
N ASN A 59 4.22 2.86 -5.71
CA ASN A 59 5.43 2.80 -4.89
C ASN A 59 5.25 3.59 -3.59
N GLY A 60 5.40 2.93 -2.45
CA GLY A 60 5.44 3.61 -1.16
C GLY A 60 4.73 2.89 -0.03
N MET A 61 4.07 3.67 0.83
CA MET A 61 3.54 3.20 2.10
C MET A 61 2.01 3.29 2.15
N GLY A 62 1.37 2.25 2.65
CA GLY A 62 -0.07 2.19 2.85
C GLY A 62 -0.45 1.82 4.28
N THR A 63 -1.49 2.42 4.84
CA THR A 63 -2.11 1.86 6.06
C THR A 63 -3.06 0.75 5.67
N ASN A 64 -4.09 1.05 4.88
CA ASN A 64 -5.08 0.08 4.39
C ASN A 64 -5.15 0.09 2.85
N GLY A 65 -5.10 -1.08 2.25
CA GLY A 65 -5.39 -1.29 0.83
C GLY A 65 -4.25 -1.95 0.06
N SER A 66 -4.08 -1.58 -1.21
CA SER A 66 -3.22 -2.30 -2.14
C SER A 66 -1.96 -1.52 -2.47
N THR A 67 -0.82 -2.18 -2.62
CA THR A 67 0.39 -1.50 -3.11
C THR A 67 1.26 -2.39 -3.96
N THR A 68 1.73 -1.90 -5.11
CA THR A 68 2.64 -2.69 -5.94
C THR A 68 3.96 -2.95 -5.21
N ASP A 69 4.67 -1.89 -4.82
CA ASP A 69 5.98 -1.96 -4.15
C ASP A 69 6.03 -1.12 -2.87
N GLY A 70 6.54 -1.67 -1.76
CA GLY A 70 6.84 -0.93 -0.52
C GLY A 70 6.32 -1.59 0.77
N VAL A 71 5.68 -0.82 1.67
CA VAL A 71 5.15 -1.35 2.96
C VAL A 71 3.64 -1.10 3.13
N VAL A 72 2.88 -2.08 3.60
CA VAL A 72 1.45 -1.91 3.95
C VAL A 72 1.16 -2.47 5.35
N THR A 73 0.32 -1.79 6.12
CA THR A 73 -0.13 -2.35 7.42
C THR A 73 -1.19 -3.43 7.19
N ASN A 74 -2.27 -3.12 6.49
CA ASN A 74 -3.35 -4.07 6.20
C ASN A 74 -3.72 -4.08 4.71
N GLY A 75 -3.57 -5.22 4.04
CA GLY A 75 -3.99 -5.40 2.65
C GLY A 75 -3.01 -6.21 1.81
N SER A 76 -2.91 -5.89 0.53
CA SER A 76 -2.25 -6.76 -0.45
C SER A 76 -1.12 -6.05 -1.20
N LYS A 77 -0.05 -6.78 -1.52
CA LYS A 77 1.04 -6.26 -2.36
C LYS A 77 1.54 -7.23 -3.42
N THR A 78 2.20 -6.66 -4.42
CA THR A 78 3.04 -7.47 -5.33
C THR A 78 4.38 -7.74 -4.67
N ASN A 79 5.14 -6.70 -4.31
CA ASN A 79 6.41 -6.83 -3.62
C ASN A 79 6.49 -5.99 -2.34
N GLY A 80 7.11 -6.56 -1.31
CA GLY A 80 7.52 -5.84 -0.11
C GLY A 80 6.97 -6.42 1.18
N MET A 81 6.63 -5.56 2.13
CA MET A 81 6.28 -5.96 3.50
C MET A 81 4.81 -5.67 3.82
N VAL A 82 4.15 -6.64 4.44
CA VAL A 82 2.77 -6.50 4.93
C VAL A 82 2.69 -6.95 6.40
N THR A 83 1.98 -6.18 7.24
CA THR A 83 1.71 -6.63 8.61
C THR A 83 0.57 -7.65 8.61
N ASN A 84 -0.59 -7.32 8.03
CA ASN A 84 -1.73 -8.22 7.88
C ASN A 84 -2.22 -8.28 6.44
N GLY A 85 -2.21 -9.45 5.82
CA GLY A 85 -2.71 -9.65 4.46
C GLY A 85 -1.78 -10.48 3.59
N SER A 86 -1.62 -10.10 2.32
CA SER A 86 -0.99 -10.99 1.33
C SER A 86 0.05 -10.31 0.45
N THR A 87 1.10 -11.04 0.07
CA THR A 87 2.07 -10.59 -0.93
C THR A 87 2.34 -11.63 -2.01
N THR A 88 2.71 -11.22 -3.22
CA THR A 88 3.32 -12.15 -4.17
C THR A 88 4.75 -12.46 -3.77
N ASN A 89 5.57 -11.44 -3.51
CA ASN A 89 6.95 -11.59 -3.06
C ASN A 89 7.21 -10.72 -1.82
N GLY A 90 7.71 -11.32 -0.73
CA GLY A 90 8.27 -10.55 0.38
C GLY A 90 7.93 -11.11 1.76
N MET A 91 7.71 -10.22 2.73
CA MET A 91 7.55 -10.60 4.13
C MET A 91 6.16 -10.24 4.65
N VAL A 92 5.53 -11.19 5.35
CA VAL A 92 4.22 -11.00 5.97
C VAL A 92 4.27 -11.37 7.45
N THR A 93 3.71 -10.52 8.32
CA THR A 93 3.58 -10.90 9.74
C THR A 93 2.42 -11.87 9.93
N ASN A 94 1.23 -11.53 9.46
CA ASN A 94 0.04 -12.39 9.51
C ASN A 94 -0.64 -12.47 8.14
N GLY A 95 -0.72 -13.66 7.56
CA GLY A 95 -1.41 -13.89 6.29
C GLY A 95 -0.64 -14.79 5.33
N SER A 96 -0.46 -14.39 4.08
CA SER A 96 0.08 -15.30 3.06
C SER A 96 1.06 -14.67 2.09
N THR A 97 1.97 -15.48 1.56
CA THR A 97 2.81 -15.08 0.43
C THR A 97 2.95 -16.18 -0.63
N THR A 98 3.15 -15.81 -1.89
CA THR A 98 3.59 -16.79 -2.88
C THR A 98 5.05 -17.14 -2.64
N ASN A 99 5.94 -16.15 -2.64
CA ASN A 99 7.37 -16.31 -2.39
C ASN A 99 7.83 -15.44 -1.21
N GLY A 100 8.36 -16.05 -0.16
CA GLY A 100 9.01 -15.30 0.92
C GLY A 100 8.77 -15.83 2.32
N VAL A 101 8.77 -14.94 3.30
CA VAL A 101 8.79 -15.30 4.73
C VAL A 101 7.51 -14.84 5.41
N VAL A 102 6.90 -15.73 6.17
CA VAL A 102 5.68 -15.43 6.93
C VAL A 102 5.91 -15.71 8.41
N THR A 103 5.47 -14.84 9.31
CA THR A 103 5.52 -15.16 10.75
C THR A 103 4.38 -16.10 11.11
N ASN A 104 3.14 -15.75 10.79
CA ASN A 104 1.96 -16.58 10.99
C ASN A 104 1.11 -16.67 9.72
N GLY A 105 0.99 -17.88 9.16
CA GLY A 105 0.13 -18.16 8.00
C GLY A 105 0.80 -19.04 6.95
N SER A 106 0.58 -18.75 5.67
CA SER A 106 0.84 -19.72 4.60
C SER A 106 1.75 -19.21 3.49
N THR A 107 2.58 -20.10 2.93
CA THR A 107 3.43 -19.80 1.77
C THR A 107 3.30 -20.85 0.67
N THR A 108 3.37 -20.46 -0.60
CA THR A 108 3.58 -21.44 -1.69
C THR A 108 5.04 -21.89 -1.69
N ASP A 109 5.97 -20.96 -1.94
CA ASP A 109 7.41 -21.18 -2.08
C ASP A 109 8.16 -20.31 -1.06
N GLY A 110 8.07 -20.69 0.22
CA GLY A 110 8.53 -19.80 1.29
C GLY A 110 8.81 -20.46 2.63
N MET A 111 8.90 -19.62 3.65
CA MET A 111 9.25 -20.04 5.01
C MET A 111 8.29 -19.43 6.03
N PRO A 112 7.20 -20.11 6.40
CA PRO A 112 6.40 -19.73 7.54
C PRO A 112 7.11 -20.12 8.84
N THR A 113 7.06 -19.23 9.85
CA THR A 113 7.45 -19.57 11.22
C THR A 113 6.37 -20.42 11.87
N ILE A 114 5.11 -20.00 11.76
CA ILE A 114 3.94 -20.76 12.19
C ILE A 114 2.98 -20.88 11.00
N GLY A 115 2.71 -22.11 10.54
CA GLY A 115 1.65 -22.37 9.56
C GLY A 115 2.02 -23.37 8.46
N LEU A 116 1.64 -23.08 7.21
CA LEU A 116 1.67 -24.04 6.10
C LEU A 116 2.61 -23.59 4.97
N ALA A 117 3.33 -24.55 4.39
CA ALA A 117 4.10 -24.33 3.17
C ALA A 117 3.83 -25.45 2.16
N THR A 118 3.72 -25.09 0.87
CA THR A 118 3.57 -26.06 -0.23
C THR A 118 4.92 -26.60 -0.68
N ASN A 119 5.76 -25.79 -1.32
CA ASN A 119 7.11 -26.18 -1.76
C ASN A 119 8.22 -25.56 -0.89
N GLY A 120 7.87 -25.12 0.32
CA GLY A 120 8.73 -24.37 1.22
C GLY A 120 9.30 -25.16 2.40
N ARG A 121 9.93 -24.44 3.34
CA ARG A 121 10.41 -25.00 4.63
C ARG A 121 9.63 -24.42 5.78
N ILE A 122 9.26 -25.22 6.77
CA ILE A 122 8.43 -24.76 7.89
C ILE A 122 9.22 -24.83 9.20
N THR A 123 9.04 -23.83 10.07
CA THR A 123 9.57 -23.89 11.45
C THR A 123 8.61 -24.66 12.37
N ILE A 124 7.34 -24.24 12.45
CA ILE A 124 6.29 -24.86 13.25
C ILE A 124 5.02 -24.96 12.40
N GLY A 125 4.50 -26.16 12.17
CA GLY A 125 3.27 -26.38 11.39
C GLY A 125 3.36 -27.58 10.47
N THR A 126 2.62 -27.54 9.36
CA THR A 126 2.43 -28.69 8.47
C THR A 126 2.82 -28.39 7.04
N MET A 127 3.65 -29.25 6.46
CA MET A 127 4.00 -29.18 5.04
C MET A 127 2.83 -29.73 4.22
N ALA A 128 2.31 -28.93 3.31
CA ALA A 128 1.33 -29.36 2.33
C ALA A 128 2.09 -29.95 1.15
N ILE A 129 2.08 -31.27 1.02
CA ILE A 129 2.72 -32.00 -0.09
C ILE A 129 1.93 -31.76 -1.37
#